data_AF-A0A6J5F8Y1-F1
#
_entry.id   AF-A0A6J5F8Y1-F1
#
_cell.length_a   1.000
_cell.length_b   1.000
_cell.length_c   1.000
_cell.angle_alpha   90.00
_cell.angle_beta   90.00
_cell.angle_gamma   90.00
#
_symmetry.space_group_name_H-M   'P 1'
#
loop_
_entity.id
_entity.type
_entity.pdbx_description
1 polymer ?
#
loop_
_entity_poly.entity_id
_entity_poly.type
_entity_poly.pdbx_seq_one_letter_code
_entity_poly.pdbx_strand_id
1 'polypeptide(L)'
;MPGRRQPAAPLPGSSRAKPHGRLVPTLPEHIDLLKDLPEELNKAYRSNVNRFLVHLEEQGQSWSQLVPAGSVAGARPAALEQAVNEGIRHYGLQANTRAALNQAFGFTLRSDAKIVRLALDLQEHKDLLKSLPEELDRRYRSYVNRFLAYLEEQGQSWSQLVPAGGGAGARPAALEQAINEGIRHHGLQPSTRAALNQAFGFKLQGDIQRAPDLQEHKDLLKNFPEELDQAYRSRANRFLVHLEEQGQSWSQLVPAGSGAGARPVALEQAVNEGIRHHGLQPSTRAALNQAFGFKLQSKAEKRG
;
A
#
# COMPACT_ATOMS: atom_id res chain seq x y z
N MET A 1 20.78 -9.02 57.85
CA MET A 1 20.43 -7.67 57.35
C MET A 1 20.33 -7.72 55.83
N PRO A 2 19.13 -7.78 55.24
CA PRO A 2 18.95 -7.77 53.79
C PRO A 2 19.00 -6.32 53.26
N GLY A 3 19.88 -6.09 52.29
CA GLY A 3 20.07 -4.77 51.66
C GLY A 3 18.85 -4.33 50.87
N ARG A 4 18.38 -3.11 51.14
CA ARG A 4 17.33 -2.42 50.37
C ARG A 4 17.81 -2.15 48.94
N ARG A 5 17.14 -2.75 47.94
CA ARG A 5 17.27 -2.35 46.53
C ARG A 5 16.66 -0.96 46.34
N GLN A 6 17.43 -0.04 45.75
CA GLN A 6 16.91 1.23 45.24
C GLN A 6 15.98 0.97 44.05
N PRO A 7 14.87 1.72 43.89
CA PRO A 7 14.03 1.63 42.70
C PRO A 7 14.76 2.20 41.48
N ALA A 8 14.70 1.47 40.37
CA ALA A 8 15.25 1.88 39.09
C ALA A 8 14.57 3.17 38.59
N ALA A 9 15.38 4.06 38.01
CA ALA A 9 14.92 5.30 37.38
C ALA A 9 13.89 5.02 36.27
N PRO A 10 12.86 5.87 36.11
CA PRO A 10 11.89 5.72 35.04
C PRO A 10 12.56 5.88 33.68
N LEU A 11 12.33 4.92 32.79
CA LEU A 11 12.81 4.93 31.40
C LEU A 11 12.33 6.21 30.70
N PRO A 12 13.20 6.90 29.94
CA PRO A 12 12.80 8.06 29.16
C PRO A 12 11.81 7.65 28.07
N GLY A 13 10.61 8.19 28.20
CA GLY A 13 9.63 8.47 27.14
C GLY A 13 9.65 7.58 25.91
N SER A 14 8.73 6.61 25.91
CA SER A 14 8.19 5.98 24.71
C SER A 14 7.89 7.05 23.67
N SER A 15 8.80 7.20 22.70
CA SER A 15 8.68 8.17 21.62
C SER A 15 7.54 7.73 20.74
N ARG A 16 6.42 8.44 20.92
CA ARG A 16 5.27 8.58 20.02
C ARG A 16 5.51 7.95 18.64
N ALA A 17 4.68 6.97 18.33
CA ALA A 17 4.36 6.58 16.97
C ALA A 17 4.23 7.84 16.10
N LYS A 18 5.21 8.08 15.22
CA LYS A 18 5.12 9.14 14.21
C LYS A 18 4.23 8.64 13.06
N PRO A 19 3.39 9.53 12.53
CA PRO A 19 2.18 9.17 11.81
C PRO A 19 2.52 8.66 10.41
N HIS A 20 1.70 7.72 9.93
CA HIS A 20 1.64 7.30 8.53
C HIS A 20 1.83 8.50 7.59
N GLY A 21 2.74 8.38 6.62
CA GLY A 21 2.95 9.39 5.60
C GLY A 21 1.60 9.89 5.09
N ARG A 22 1.37 11.19 5.23
CA ARG A 22 0.10 11.83 4.88
C ARG A 22 -0.07 11.63 3.37
N LEU A 23 -0.95 10.71 2.95
CA LEU A 23 -1.44 10.63 1.58
C LEU A 23 -2.13 11.97 1.32
N VAL A 24 -1.51 12.87 0.56
CA VAL A 24 -2.08 14.18 0.26
C VAL A 24 -2.06 14.31 -1.26
N PRO A 25 -3.17 14.76 -1.87
CA PRO A 25 -3.23 15.06 -3.29
C PRO A 25 -2.10 16.00 -3.72
N THR A 26 -1.63 15.80 -4.94
CA THR A 26 -0.57 16.60 -5.57
C THR A 26 -1.08 17.45 -6.72
N LEU A 27 -2.24 17.13 -7.29
CA LEU A 27 -2.90 17.95 -8.29
C LEU A 27 -3.47 19.22 -7.63
N PRO A 28 -3.22 20.43 -8.19
CA PRO A 28 -3.73 21.68 -7.66
C PRO A 28 -5.26 21.66 -7.45
N GLU A 29 -6.00 21.11 -8.41
CA GLU A 29 -7.47 20.95 -8.32
C GLU A 29 -7.89 20.17 -7.07
N HIS A 30 -7.26 19.03 -6.80
CA HIS A 30 -7.59 18.21 -5.64
C HIS A 30 -7.15 18.83 -4.32
N ILE A 31 -6.04 19.58 -4.32
CA ILE A 31 -5.61 20.35 -3.16
C ILE A 31 -6.64 21.42 -2.81
N ASP A 32 -7.15 22.13 -3.81
CA ASP A 32 -8.13 23.19 -3.62
C ASP A 32 -9.48 22.62 -3.16
N LEU A 33 -9.93 21.51 -3.75
CA LEU A 33 -11.12 20.78 -3.27
C LEU A 33 -11.02 20.37 -1.79
N LEU A 34 -9.83 20.04 -1.29
CA LEU A 34 -9.63 19.71 0.13
C LEU A 34 -9.68 20.92 1.06
N LYS A 35 -9.21 22.08 0.58
CA LYS A 35 -9.30 23.34 1.34
C LYS A 35 -10.75 23.80 1.45
N ASP A 36 -11.51 23.61 0.38
CA ASP A 36 -12.90 24.07 0.26
C ASP A 36 -13.92 23.11 0.92
N LEU A 37 -13.45 22.05 1.60
CA LEU A 37 -14.34 21.16 2.33
C LEU A 37 -15.04 21.87 3.49
N PRO A 38 -16.35 21.62 3.71
CA PRO A 38 -17.12 22.27 4.79
C PRO A 38 -16.45 22.10 6.16
N GLU A 39 -16.28 23.17 6.93
CA GLU A 39 -15.62 23.14 8.25
C GLU A 39 -16.25 22.12 9.21
N GLU A 40 -17.58 22.05 9.18
CA GLU A 40 -18.44 21.10 9.92
C GLU A 40 -18.19 19.61 9.56
N LEU A 41 -17.52 19.33 8.43
CA LEU A 41 -17.25 17.97 7.99
C LEU A 41 -16.26 17.29 8.94
N ASN A 42 -16.71 16.21 9.57
CA ASN A 42 -15.89 15.48 10.54
C ASN A 42 -14.56 14.99 9.94
N LYS A 43 -13.56 14.81 10.81
CA LYS A 43 -12.20 14.42 10.42
C LYS A 43 -12.14 13.10 9.65
N ALA A 44 -13.02 12.15 9.96
CA ALA A 44 -13.06 10.86 9.28
C ALA A 44 -13.50 11.03 7.81
N TYR A 45 -14.50 11.86 7.58
CA TYR A 45 -15.05 12.12 6.25
C TYR A 45 -14.05 12.92 5.42
N ARG A 46 -13.41 13.94 5.99
CA ARG A 46 -12.28 14.64 5.37
C ARG A 46 -11.16 13.68 4.96
N SER A 47 -10.82 12.73 5.82
CA SER A 47 -9.80 11.70 5.50
C SER A 47 -10.21 10.81 4.33
N ASN A 48 -11.51 10.49 4.20
CA ASN A 48 -12.01 9.64 3.13
C ASN A 48 -12.08 10.37 1.80
N VAL A 49 -12.50 11.64 1.79
CA VAL A 49 -12.42 12.48 0.59
C VAL A 49 -10.97 12.61 0.13
N ASN A 50 -10.05 12.89 1.06
CA ASN A 50 -8.62 12.97 0.76
C ASN A 50 -8.08 11.66 0.15
N ARG A 51 -8.46 10.50 0.69
CA ARG A 51 -8.05 9.21 0.12
C ARG A 51 -8.63 8.96 -1.28
N PHE A 52 -9.88 9.37 -1.51
CA PHE A 52 -10.48 9.27 -2.82
C PHE A 52 -9.75 10.12 -3.86
N LEU A 53 -9.41 11.38 -3.52
CA LEU A 53 -8.70 12.27 -4.44
C LEU A 53 -7.29 11.77 -4.76
N VAL A 54 -6.57 11.23 -3.77
CA VAL A 54 -5.27 10.56 -4.02
C VAL A 54 -5.45 9.37 -4.95
N HIS A 55 -6.49 8.56 -4.74
CA HIS A 55 -6.80 7.44 -5.62
C HIS A 55 -7.08 7.90 -7.07
N LEU A 56 -7.81 9.00 -7.28
CA LEU A 56 -8.00 9.54 -8.62
C LEU A 56 -6.68 9.89 -9.29
N GLU A 57 -5.75 10.52 -8.56
CA GLU A 57 -4.42 10.84 -9.10
C GLU A 57 -3.62 9.60 -9.49
N GLU A 58 -3.71 8.53 -8.68
CA GLU A 58 -3.07 7.25 -8.98
C GLU A 58 -3.62 6.62 -10.27
N GLN A 59 -4.90 6.88 -10.59
CA GLN A 59 -5.53 6.45 -11.85
C GLN A 59 -5.31 7.45 -13.00
N GLY A 60 -4.53 8.51 -12.79
CA GLY A 60 -4.33 9.58 -13.78
C GLY A 60 -5.60 10.39 -14.07
N GLN A 61 -6.57 10.35 -13.15
CA GLN A 61 -7.86 11.02 -13.28
C GLN A 61 -7.88 12.32 -12.47
N SER A 62 -8.59 13.32 -12.99
CA SER A 62 -8.91 14.56 -12.28
C SER A 62 -10.38 14.63 -11.91
N TRP A 63 -10.70 15.39 -10.87
CA TRP A 63 -12.07 15.62 -10.44
C TRP A 63 -12.96 16.19 -11.55
N SER A 64 -12.45 17.17 -12.30
CA SER A 64 -13.08 17.80 -13.46
C SER A 64 -13.46 16.82 -14.59
N GLN A 65 -12.78 15.67 -14.72
CA GLN A 65 -13.17 14.63 -15.68
C GLN A 65 -14.40 13.84 -15.21
N LEU A 66 -14.62 13.76 -13.89
CA LEU A 66 -15.70 12.97 -13.28
C LEU A 66 -16.93 13.81 -12.92
N VAL A 67 -16.72 15.10 -12.66
CA VAL A 67 -17.74 16.05 -12.24
C VAL A 67 -17.79 17.19 -13.25
N PRO A 68 -18.82 17.24 -14.11
CA PRO A 68 -19.00 18.35 -15.05
C PRO A 68 -19.05 19.70 -14.33
N ALA A 69 -18.44 20.72 -14.93
CA ALA A 69 -18.47 22.09 -14.43
C ALA A 69 -19.93 22.57 -14.25
N GLY A 70 -20.23 23.14 -13.08
CA GLY A 70 -21.60 23.56 -12.73
C GLY A 70 -22.49 22.46 -12.13
N SER A 71 -21.94 21.28 -11.81
CA SER A 71 -22.65 20.29 -11.01
C SER A 71 -23.06 20.89 -9.66
N VAL A 72 -24.37 20.94 -9.40
CA VAL A 72 -24.96 21.53 -8.19
C VAL A 72 -25.18 20.49 -7.09
N ALA A 73 -25.43 20.96 -5.86
CA ALA A 73 -25.93 20.12 -4.78
C ALA A 73 -27.21 19.38 -5.24
N GLY A 74 -27.27 18.09 -4.96
CA GLY A 74 -28.30 17.16 -5.45
C GLY A 74 -27.88 16.36 -6.69
N ALA A 75 -26.83 16.80 -7.41
CA ALA A 75 -26.37 16.10 -8.60
C ALA A 75 -25.84 14.68 -8.30
N ARG A 76 -25.90 13.83 -9.33
CA ARG A 76 -25.38 12.47 -9.32
C ARG A 76 -24.52 12.25 -10.57
N PRO A 77 -23.27 12.77 -10.60
CA PRO A 77 -22.39 12.58 -11.75
C PRO A 77 -22.09 11.09 -11.91
N ALA A 78 -22.50 10.51 -13.04
CA ALA A 78 -22.40 9.06 -13.25
C ALA A 78 -20.94 8.57 -13.25
N ALA A 79 -20.03 9.34 -13.86
CA ALA A 79 -18.60 9.04 -13.87
C ALA A 79 -18.00 9.05 -12.45
N LEU A 80 -18.35 10.06 -11.63
CA LEU A 80 -17.96 10.10 -10.22
C LEU A 80 -18.52 8.91 -9.44
N GLU A 81 -19.80 8.57 -9.62
CA GLU A 81 -20.41 7.43 -8.93
C GLU A 81 -19.72 6.11 -9.29
N GLN A 82 -19.42 5.91 -10.57
CA GLN A 82 -18.69 4.75 -11.05
C GLN A 82 -17.30 4.69 -10.42
N ALA A 83 -16.52 5.78 -10.49
CA ALA A 83 -15.18 5.85 -9.90
C ALA A 83 -15.19 5.60 -8.38
N VAL A 84 -16.19 6.12 -7.65
CA VAL A 84 -16.33 5.86 -6.20
C VAL A 84 -16.68 4.41 -5.93
N ASN A 85 -17.61 3.84 -6.70
CA ASN A 85 -18.03 2.45 -6.52
C ASN A 85 -16.90 1.49 -6.89
N GLU A 86 -16.15 1.76 -7.94
CA GLU A 86 -14.97 1.02 -8.36
C GLU A 86 -13.85 1.15 -7.31
N GLY A 87 -13.59 2.37 -6.83
CA GLY A 87 -12.68 2.67 -5.74
C GLY A 87 -12.99 1.88 -4.46
N ILE A 88 -14.26 1.77 -4.09
CA ILE A 88 -14.72 0.99 -2.93
C ILE A 88 -14.63 -0.53 -3.20
N ARG A 89 -14.92 -0.96 -4.43
CA ARG A 89 -14.98 -2.37 -4.81
C ARG A 89 -13.59 -2.98 -4.99
N HIS A 90 -12.72 -2.31 -5.74
CA HIS A 90 -11.44 -2.84 -6.20
C HIS A 90 -10.22 -2.15 -5.58
N TYR A 91 -10.33 -0.89 -5.15
CA TYR A 91 -9.15 -0.11 -4.71
C TYR A 91 -9.11 0.19 -3.21
N GLY A 92 -9.92 -0.53 -2.42
CA GLY A 92 -9.84 -0.50 -0.96
C GLY A 92 -10.31 0.81 -0.32
N LEU A 93 -11.02 1.67 -1.05
CA LEU A 93 -11.68 2.82 -0.44
C LEU A 93 -12.72 2.36 0.59
N GLN A 94 -12.90 3.16 1.63
CA GLN A 94 -13.85 2.82 2.67
C GLN A 94 -15.28 2.92 2.15
N ALA A 95 -16.17 2.06 2.63
CA ALA A 95 -17.58 2.07 2.22
C ALA A 95 -18.27 3.42 2.50
N ASN A 96 -17.82 4.16 3.51
CA ASN A 96 -18.28 5.49 3.86
C ASN A 96 -17.64 6.62 3.03
N THR A 97 -16.72 6.33 2.10
CA THR A 97 -16.20 7.34 1.15
C THR A 97 -17.33 7.98 0.36
N ARG A 98 -18.34 7.19 -0.04
CA ARG A 98 -19.53 7.73 -0.72
C ARG A 98 -20.30 8.72 0.14
N ALA A 99 -20.54 8.35 1.41
CA ALA A 99 -21.23 9.24 2.36
C ALA A 99 -20.41 10.52 2.62
N ALA A 100 -19.08 10.40 2.67
CA ALA A 100 -18.20 11.54 2.81
C ALA A 100 -18.28 12.50 1.61
N LEU A 101 -18.31 11.98 0.38
CA LEU A 101 -18.46 12.79 -0.83
C LEU A 101 -19.85 13.44 -0.94
N ASN A 102 -20.90 12.69 -0.61
CA ASN A 102 -22.26 13.24 -0.56
C ASN A 102 -22.38 14.37 0.45
N GLN A 103 -21.78 14.24 1.64
CA GLN A 103 -21.82 15.27 2.67
C GLN A 103 -20.91 16.47 2.35
N ALA A 104 -19.74 16.23 1.74
CA ALA A 104 -18.78 17.27 1.40
C ALA A 104 -19.26 18.17 0.25
N PHE A 105 -19.84 17.57 -0.79
CA PHE A 105 -20.16 18.25 -2.05
C PHE A 105 -21.65 18.30 -2.37
N GLY A 106 -22.50 17.80 -1.46
CA GLY A 106 -23.95 17.80 -1.62
C GLY A 106 -24.46 16.80 -2.67
N PHE A 107 -23.67 15.81 -3.10
CA PHE A 107 -24.10 14.84 -4.10
C PHE A 107 -25.08 13.80 -3.55
N THR A 108 -25.75 13.10 -4.47
CA THR A 108 -26.65 11.98 -4.18
C THR A 108 -26.13 10.66 -4.74
N LEU A 109 -24.82 10.44 -4.65
CA LEU A 109 -24.17 9.21 -5.10
C LEU A 109 -24.78 8.01 -4.36
N ARG A 110 -25.13 6.99 -5.12
CA ARG A 110 -25.73 5.77 -4.62
C ARG A 110 -24.73 4.63 -4.67
N SER A 111 -24.93 3.71 -3.74
CA SER A 111 -24.35 2.39 -3.90
C SER A 111 -24.98 1.75 -5.12
N ASP A 112 -24.15 1.13 -5.96
CA ASP A 112 -24.67 0.08 -6.81
C ASP A 112 -25.40 -0.93 -5.91
N ALA A 113 -26.64 -1.29 -6.21
CA ALA A 113 -27.39 -2.28 -5.42
C ALA A 113 -26.65 -3.64 -5.38
N LYS A 114 -25.71 -3.83 -6.32
CA LYS A 114 -24.76 -4.96 -6.41
C LYS A 114 -23.47 -4.79 -5.56
N ILE A 115 -23.30 -3.72 -4.79
CA ILE A 115 -22.21 -3.60 -3.80
C ILE A 115 -22.51 -4.47 -2.55
N VAL A 116 -23.65 -5.14 -2.52
CA VAL A 116 -23.90 -6.27 -1.62
C VAL A 116 -23.32 -7.53 -2.26
N ARG A 117 -22.19 -7.97 -1.69
CA ARG A 117 -21.37 -9.16 -2.01
C ARG A 117 -20.39 -8.97 -3.16
N LEU A 118 -19.11 -9.10 -2.81
CA LEU A 118 -18.11 -9.78 -3.64
C LEU A 118 -18.68 -11.17 -3.94
N ALA A 119 -19.57 -11.24 -4.92
CA ALA A 119 -20.21 -12.48 -5.33
C ALA A 119 -19.14 -13.23 -6.10
N LEU A 120 -18.48 -14.15 -5.40
CA LEU A 120 -17.62 -15.13 -6.04
C LEU A 120 -18.49 -15.89 -7.04
N ASP A 121 -18.00 -16.06 -8.25
CA ASP A 121 -18.63 -16.82 -9.31
C ASP A 121 -18.07 -18.24 -9.34
N LEU A 122 -16.76 -18.40 -9.08
CA LEU A 122 -16.11 -19.71 -9.04
C LEU A 122 -16.58 -20.51 -7.82
N GLN A 123 -17.03 -21.73 -8.08
CA GLN A 123 -17.50 -22.64 -7.04
C GLN A 123 -16.39 -22.97 -6.04
N GLU A 124 -15.15 -23.14 -6.52
CA GLU A 124 -13.97 -23.34 -5.68
C GLU A 124 -13.81 -22.24 -4.61
N HIS A 125 -13.92 -20.98 -5.02
CA HIS A 125 -13.79 -19.86 -4.09
C HIS A 125 -14.95 -19.76 -3.10
N LYS A 126 -16.17 -20.07 -3.54
CA LYS A 126 -17.33 -20.18 -2.64
C LYS A 126 -17.09 -21.25 -1.57
N ASP A 127 -16.54 -22.39 -1.96
CA ASP A 127 -16.30 -23.51 -1.06
C ASP A 127 -15.14 -23.22 -0.10
N LEU A 128 -14.09 -22.53 -0.57
CA LEU A 128 -13.02 -22.00 0.29
C LEU A 128 -13.54 -21.01 1.33
N LEU A 129 -14.45 -20.11 0.93
CA LEU A 129 -15.03 -19.14 1.86
C LEU A 129 -15.92 -19.82 2.92
N LYS A 130 -16.64 -20.88 2.54
CA LYS A 130 -17.45 -21.68 3.45
C LYS A 130 -16.60 -22.55 4.39
N SER A 131 -15.43 -23.00 3.95
CA SER A 131 -14.53 -23.85 4.75
C SER A 131 -13.61 -23.06 5.68
N LEU A 132 -13.72 -21.72 5.72
CA LEU A 132 -12.95 -20.90 6.65
C LEU A 132 -13.27 -21.25 8.12
N PRO A 133 -12.26 -21.24 9.01
CA PRO A 133 -12.46 -21.54 10.43
C PRO A 133 -13.58 -20.71 11.05
N GLU A 134 -14.41 -21.34 11.89
CA GLU A 134 -15.57 -20.68 12.50
C GLU A 134 -15.15 -19.47 13.36
N GLU A 135 -14.01 -19.60 14.03
CA GLU A 135 -13.44 -18.60 14.95
C GLU A 135 -12.70 -17.46 14.22
N LEU A 136 -12.55 -17.53 12.89
CA LEU A 136 -11.87 -16.49 12.13
C LEU A 136 -12.63 -15.16 12.20
N ASP A 137 -11.97 -14.09 12.65
CA ASP A 137 -12.56 -12.76 12.80
C ASP A 137 -13.28 -12.32 11.51
N ARG A 138 -14.44 -11.67 11.67
CA ARG A 138 -15.26 -11.22 10.54
C ARG A 138 -14.49 -10.32 9.56
N ARG A 139 -13.54 -9.52 10.03
CA ARG A 139 -12.68 -8.69 9.17
C ARG A 139 -11.71 -9.55 8.37
N TYR A 140 -11.16 -10.60 8.97
CA TYR A 140 -10.24 -11.50 8.27
C TYR A 140 -10.96 -12.31 7.21
N ARG A 141 -12.16 -12.81 7.52
CA ARG A 141 -13.06 -13.39 6.50
C ARG A 141 -13.34 -12.43 5.35
N SER A 142 -13.57 -11.15 5.66
CA SER A 142 -13.76 -10.13 4.62
C SER A 142 -12.51 -9.91 3.76
N TYR A 143 -11.31 -10.02 4.33
CA TYR A 143 -10.06 -9.91 3.57
C TYR A 143 -9.84 -11.11 2.67
N VAL A 144 -10.14 -12.33 3.15
CA VAL A 144 -10.10 -13.54 2.31
C VAL A 144 -11.11 -13.42 1.17
N ASN A 145 -12.35 -13.03 1.46
CA ASN A 145 -13.37 -12.83 0.42
C ASN A 145 -12.94 -11.81 -0.65
N ARG A 146 -12.31 -10.70 -0.23
CA ARG A 146 -11.75 -9.70 -1.15
C ARG A 146 -10.63 -10.26 -2.01
N PHE A 147 -9.75 -11.06 -1.42
CA PHE A 147 -8.68 -11.69 -2.18
C PHE A 147 -9.22 -12.67 -3.23
N LEU A 148 -10.18 -13.51 -2.86
CA LEU A 148 -10.78 -14.47 -3.79
C LEU A 148 -11.50 -13.78 -4.95
N ALA A 149 -12.22 -12.69 -4.68
CA ALA A 149 -12.84 -11.90 -5.74
C ALA A 149 -11.79 -11.24 -6.65
N TYR A 150 -10.70 -10.71 -6.08
CA TYR A 150 -9.56 -10.24 -6.86
C TYR A 150 -8.99 -11.34 -7.77
N LEU A 151 -8.86 -12.58 -7.29
CA LEU A 151 -8.39 -13.68 -8.15
C LEU A 151 -9.33 -13.92 -9.33
N GLU A 152 -10.64 -13.96 -9.11
CA GLU A 152 -11.60 -14.14 -10.20
C GLU A 152 -11.56 -13.01 -11.22
N GLU A 153 -11.37 -11.78 -10.76
CA GLU A 153 -11.19 -10.61 -11.64
C GLU A 153 -9.93 -10.74 -12.50
N GLN A 154 -8.86 -11.37 -11.98
CA GLN A 154 -7.66 -11.70 -12.76
C GLN A 154 -7.82 -12.98 -13.61
N GLY A 155 -8.99 -13.61 -13.63
CA GLY A 155 -9.22 -14.89 -14.29
C GLY A 155 -8.45 -16.05 -13.66
N GLN A 156 -8.04 -15.89 -12.40
CA GLN A 156 -7.25 -16.87 -11.65
C GLN A 156 -8.14 -17.68 -10.69
N SER A 157 -7.77 -18.95 -10.50
CA SER A 157 -8.35 -19.82 -9.50
C SER A 157 -7.39 -20.08 -8.35
N TRP A 158 -7.92 -20.41 -7.18
CA TRP A 158 -7.10 -20.75 -6.01
C TRP A 158 -6.16 -21.93 -6.28
N SER A 159 -6.66 -22.98 -6.94
CA SER A 159 -5.90 -24.16 -7.37
C SER A 159 -4.71 -23.86 -8.27
N GLN A 160 -4.73 -22.76 -9.05
CA GLN A 160 -3.56 -22.33 -9.83
C GLN A 160 -2.45 -21.76 -8.95
N LEU A 161 -2.80 -21.18 -7.81
CA LEU A 161 -1.86 -20.54 -6.89
C LEU A 161 -1.38 -21.47 -5.78
N VAL A 162 -2.23 -22.42 -5.38
CA VAL A 162 -1.98 -23.39 -4.33
C VAL A 162 -2.13 -24.80 -4.91
N PRO A 163 -1.03 -25.46 -5.31
CA PRO A 163 -1.07 -26.82 -5.82
C PRO A 163 -1.69 -27.79 -4.80
N ALA A 164 -2.34 -28.84 -5.29
CA ALA A 164 -2.91 -29.89 -4.45
C ALA A 164 -1.82 -30.49 -3.54
N GLY A 165 -2.05 -30.43 -2.22
CA GLY A 165 -1.08 -30.83 -1.19
C GLY A 165 -0.30 -29.67 -0.54
N GLY A 166 -0.46 -28.43 -1.03
CA GLY A 166 0.02 -27.22 -0.36
C GLY A 166 -0.82 -26.90 0.88
N GLY A 167 -0.49 -27.55 2.01
CA GLY A 167 -1.21 -27.40 3.27
C GLY A 167 -0.57 -26.40 4.24
N ALA A 168 -1.08 -26.43 5.48
CA ALA A 168 -0.57 -25.63 6.59
C ALA A 168 0.97 -25.72 6.71
N GLY A 169 1.63 -24.57 6.83
CA GLY A 169 3.08 -24.43 6.84
C GLY A 169 3.69 -24.13 5.46
N ALA A 170 2.95 -24.31 4.36
CA ALA A 170 3.43 -24.01 3.02
C ALA A 170 3.55 -22.50 2.77
N ARG A 171 4.38 -22.17 1.77
CA ARG A 171 4.57 -20.83 1.24
C ARG A 171 4.51 -20.88 -0.30
N PRO A 172 3.32 -21.04 -0.91
CA PRO A 172 3.21 -21.15 -2.36
C PRO A 172 3.65 -19.84 -3.02
N ALA A 173 4.67 -19.90 -3.87
CA ALA A 173 5.27 -18.69 -4.46
C ALA A 173 4.26 -17.90 -5.32
N ALA A 174 3.43 -18.62 -6.10
CA ALA A 174 2.39 -18.02 -6.91
C ALA A 174 1.33 -17.29 -6.05
N LEU A 175 0.88 -17.92 -4.97
CA LEU A 175 -0.02 -17.29 -4.01
C LEU A 175 0.59 -16.03 -3.39
N GLU A 176 1.87 -16.09 -3.01
CA GLU A 176 2.56 -14.96 -2.40
C GLU A 176 2.71 -13.78 -3.38
N GLN A 177 3.03 -14.07 -4.64
CA GLN A 177 3.08 -13.07 -5.71
C GLN A 177 1.71 -12.43 -5.93
N ALA A 178 0.65 -13.23 -6.07
CA ALA A 178 -0.70 -12.71 -6.27
C ALA A 178 -1.18 -11.81 -5.13
N ILE A 179 -0.83 -12.14 -3.88
CA ILE A 179 -1.13 -11.32 -2.71
C ILE A 179 -0.32 -10.03 -2.71
N ASN A 180 0.98 -10.12 -3.04
CA ASN A 180 1.85 -8.93 -3.09
C ASN A 180 1.35 -7.97 -4.18
N GLU A 181 1.02 -8.48 -5.36
CA GLU A 181 0.45 -7.72 -6.47
C GLU A 181 -0.86 -7.06 -6.07
N GLY A 182 -1.79 -7.84 -5.52
CA GLY A 182 -3.08 -7.30 -5.11
C GLY A 182 -2.98 -6.26 -3.99
N ILE A 183 -1.99 -6.36 -3.09
CA ILE A 183 -1.73 -5.34 -2.06
C ILE A 183 -1.08 -4.08 -2.66
N ARG A 184 -0.16 -4.24 -3.62
CA ARG A 184 0.56 -3.12 -4.24
C ARG A 184 -0.35 -2.32 -5.18
N HIS A 185 -1.17 -3.01 -5.97
CA HIS A 185 -1.82 -2.41 -7.14
C HIS A 185 -3.35 -2.49 -7.13
N HIS A 186 -3.95 -3.38 -6.32
CA HIS A 186 -5.40 -3.64 -6.34
C HIS A 186 -6.06 -3.50 -4.97
N GLY A 187 -5.55 -2.58 -4.15
CA GLY A 187 -6.22 -2.13 -2.92
C GLY A 187 -6.46 -3.22 -1.85
N LEU A 188 -5.87 -4.41 -1.99
CA LEU A 188 -5.93 -5.42 -0.95
C LEU A 188 -5.22 -4.88 0.29
N GLN A 189 -5.82 -5.15 1.45
CA GLN A 189 -5.24 -4.67 2.69
C GLN A 189 -3.95 -5.45 2.99
N PRO A 190 -2.92 -4.81 3.58
CA PRO A 190 -1.73 -5.54 4.05
C PRO A 190 -2.06 -6.72 4.97
N SER A 191 -3.18 -6.62 5.69
CA SER A 191 -3.73 -7.67 6.57
C SER A 191 -4.31 -8.88 5.82
N THR A 192 -4.53 -8.81 4.51
CA THR A 192 -4.99 -9.94 3.69
C THR A 192 -4.07 -11.15 3.84
N ARG A 193 -2.76 -10.91 3.89
CA ARG A 193 -1.78 -11.98 4.12
C ARG A 193 -1.95 -12.66 5.48
N ALA A 194 -2.11 -11.87 6.54
CA ALA A 194 -2.34 -12.41 7.88
C ALA A 194 -3.65 -13.20 7.94
N ALA A 195 -4.70 -12.72 7.26
CA ALA A 195 -5.96 -13.42 7.14
C ALA A 195 -5.81 -14.77 6.43
N LEU A 196 -5.05 -14.84 5.33
CA LEU A 196 -4.80 -16.10 4.61
C LEU A 196 -3.92 -17.06 5.42
N ASN A 197 -2.89 -16.56 6.11
CA ASN A 197 -2.09 -17.38 7.03
C ASN A 197 -2.95 -17.97 8.16
N GLN A 198 -3.86 -17.18 8.73
CA GLN A 198 -4.72 -17.64 9.82
C GLN A 198 -5.82 -18.57 9.33
N ALA A 199 -6.38 -18.32 8.15
CA ALA A 199 -7.44 -19.14 7.56
C ALA A 199 -6.94 -20.53 7.12
N PHE A 200 -5.77 -20.58 6.47
CA PHE A 200 -5.28 -21.76 5.76
C PHE A 200 -3.97 -22.32 6.33
N GLY A 201 -3.43 -21.70 7.39
CA GLY A 201 -2.23 -22.14 8.07
C GLY A 201 -0.92 -21.86 7.31
N PHE A 202 -0.93 -21.02 6.27
CA PHE A 202 0.28 -20.70 5.51
C PHE A 202 1.32 -19.91 6.31
N LYS A 203 2.55 -19.88 5.77
CA LYS A 203 3.65 -19.04 6.25
C LYS A 203 4.02 -17.95 5.24
N LEU A 204 3.00 -17.30 4.67
CA LEU A 204 3.20 -16.19 3.74
C LEU A 204 3.78 -15.02 4.51
N GLN A 205 4.82 -14.42 3.96
CA GLN A 205 5.65 -13.46 4.64
C GLN A 205 5.58 -12.07 3.97
N GLY A 206 5.14 -12.03 2.71
CA GLY A 206 5.22 -10.88 1.83
C GLY A 206 6.54 -10.89 1.10
N ASP A 207 6.93 -9.76 0.50
CA ASP A 207 8.30 -9.61 0.01
C ASP A 207 9.29 -9.60 1.18
N ILE A 208 9.61 -10.80 1.66
CA ILE A 208 10.72 -11.07 2.55
C ILE A 208 11.75 -11.78 1.69
N GLN A 209 12.82 -11.03 1.41
CA GLN A 209 14.13 -11.51 0.98
C GLN A 209 14.18 -12.26 -0.36
N ARG A 210 13.50 -11.76 -1.41
CA ARG A 210 14.07 -12.00 -2.75
C ARG A 210 15.43 -11.31 -2.78
N ALA A 211 16.48 -12.04 -3.12
CA ALA A 211 17.77 -11.43 -3.43
C ALA A 211 17.70 -10.87 -4.85
N PRO A 212 18.45 -9.81 -5.17
CA PRO A 212 18.55 -9.31 -6.53
C PRO A 212 19.15 -10.40 -7.40
N ASP A 213 18.72 -10.49 -8.65
CA ASP A 213 19.24 -11.42 -9.65
C ASP A 213 20.43 -10.81 -10.41
N LEU A 214 20.44 -9.48 -10.62
CA LEU A 214 21.53 -8.77 -11.28
C LEU A 214 22.81 -8.82 -10.43
N GLN A 215 23.92 -9.16 -11.09
CA GLN A 215 25.23 -9.25 -10.43
C GLN A 215 25.64 -7.92 -9.80
N GLU A 216 25.38 -6.80 -10.47
CA GLU A 216 25.62 -5.45 -9.93
C GLU A 216 24.93 -5.26 -8.57
N HIS A 217 23.66 -5.63 -8.47
CA HIS A 217 22.90 -5.48 -7.23
C HIS A 217 23.37 -6.43 -6.13
N LYS A 218 23.76 -7.66 -6.48
CA LYS A 218 24.40 -8.59 -5.53
C LYS A 218 25.70 -8.02 -4.97
N ASP A 219 26.51 -7.38 -5.81
CA ASP A 219 27.78 -6.80 -5.40
C ASP A 219 27.56 -5.55 -4.53
N LEU A 220 26.54 -4.72 -4.84
CA LEU A 220 26.14 -3.60 -3.97
C LEU A 220 25.75 -4.08 -2.57
N LEU A 221 24.98 -5.16 -2.45
CA LEU A 221 24.59 -5.72 -1.16
C LEU A 221 25.79 -6.27 -0.36
N LYS A 222 26.75 -6.92 -1.03
CA LYS A 222 27.98 -7.42 -0.39
C LYS A 222 28.84 -6.30 0.15
N ASN A 223 28.83 -5.15 -0.52
CA ASN A 223 29.64 -3.98 -0.15
C ASN A 223 28.96 -3.08 0.89
N PHE A 224 27.87 -3.53 1.52
CA PHE A 224 27.25 -2.77 2.60
C PHE A 224 28.15 -2.66 3.82
N PRO A 225 28.14 -1.50 4.53
CA PRO A 225 28.88 -1.35 5.77
C PRO A 225 28.52 -2.46 6.76
N GLU A 226 29.51 -3.07 7.40
CA GLU A 226 29.29 -4.15 8.38
C GLU A 226 28.37 -3.70 9.53
N GLU A 227 28.47 -2.45 9.96
CA GLU A 227 27.63 -1.91 11.04
C GLU A 227 26.22 -1.52 10.61
N LEU A 228 25.87 -1.66 9.32
CA LEU A 228 24.54 -1.31 8.82
C LEU A 228 23.48 -2.26 9.40
N ASP A 229 22.53 -1.71 10.17
CA ASP A 229 21.43 -2.46 10.76
C ASP A 229 20.65 -3.30 9.73
N GLN A 230 20.26 -4.50 10.14
CA GLN A 230 19.63 -5.50 9.28
C GLN A 230 18.32 -5.00 8.66
N ALA A 231 17.60 -4.10 9.33
CA ALA A 231 16.38 -3.52 8.78
C ALA A 231 16.69 -2.50 7.66
N TYR A 232 17.82 -1.80 7.70
CA TYR A 232 18.26 -0.98 6.58
C TYR A 232 18.76 -1.82 5.41
N ARG A 233 19.57 -2.85 5.68
CA ARG A 233 20.02 -3.82 4.66
C ARG A 233 18.83 -4.41 3.89
N SER A 234 17.82 -4.87 4.63
CA SER A 234 16.60 -5.48 4.06
C SER A 234 15.81 -4.50 3.19
N ARG A 235 15.77 -3.21 3.54
CA ARG A 235 15.06 -2.16 2.76
C ARG A 235 15.82 -1.79 1.49
N ALA A 236 17.15 -1.70 1.56
CA ALA A 236 17.97 -1.46 0.39
C ALA A 236 17.91 -2.66 -0.58
N ASN A 237 17.97 -3.89 -0.06
CA ASN A 237 17.72 -5.10 -0.85
C ASN A 237 16.36 -5.05 -1.57
N ARG A 238 15.30 -4.69 -0.84
CA ARG A 238 13.96 -4.56 -1.44
C ARG A 238 13.90 -3.51 -2.54
N PHE A 239 14.63 -2.40 -2.39
CA PHE A 239 14.72 -1.40 -3.45
C PHE A 239 15.44 -1.93 -4.69
N LEU A 240 16.55 -2.65 -4.53
CA LEU A 240 17.30 -3.21 -5.66
C LEU A 240 16.47 -4.25 -6.43
N VAL A 241 15.74 -5.12 -5.72
CA VAL A 241 14.80 -6.05 -6.35
C VAL A 241 13.69 -5.30 -7.09
N HIS A 242 13.17 -4.22 -6.51
CA HIS A 242 12.17 -3.39 -7.18
C HIS A 242 12.71 -2.78 -8.48
N LEU A 243 13.98 -2.34 -8.51
CA LEU A 243 14.58 -1.86 -9.76
C LEU A 243 14.61 -2.94 -10.83
N GLU A 244 14.99 -4.16 -10.48
CA GLU A 244 14.99 -5.28 -11.43
C GLU A 244 13.60 -5.62 -11.96
N GLU A 245 12.58 -5.55 -11.10
CA GLU A 245 11.18 -5.72 -11.50
C GLU A 245 10.74 -4.65 -12.52
N GLN A 246 11.33 -3.45 -12.47
CA GLN A 246 11.11 -2.38 -13.45
C GLN A 246 12.05 -2.48 -14.67
N GLY A 247 12.87 -3.52 -14.77
CA GLY A 247 13.89 -3.65 -15.81
C GLY A 247 15.01 -2.61 -15.71
N GLN A 248 15.19 -2.00 -14.53
CA GLN A 248 16.19 -0.98 -14.25
C GLN A 248 17.40 -1.53 -13.49
N SER A 249 18.57 -0.96 -13.75
CA SER A 249 19.80 -1.23 -12.99
C SER A 249 20.22 -0.03 -12.16
N TRP A 250 21.02 -0.27 -11.13
CA TRP A 250 21.57 0.77 -10.27
C TRP A 250 22.41 1.79 -11.05
N SER A 251 23.27 1.31 -11.96
CA SER A 251 24.11 2.11 -12.85
C SER A 251 23.33 3.08 -13.75
N GLN A 252 22.07 2.78 -14.09
CA GLN A 252 21.20 3.71 -14.83
C GLN A 252 20.74 4.90 -13.97
N LEU A 253 20.64 4.71 -12.65
CA LEU A 253 20.14 5.71 -11.72
C LEU A 253 21.26 6.48 -11.00
N VAL A 254 22.43 5.87 -10.88
CA VAL A 254 23.59 6.40 -10.17
C VAL A 254 24.79 6.45 -11.13
N PRO A 255 25.13 7.63 -11.67
CA PRO A 255 26.30 7.79 -12.51
C PRO A 255 27.57 7.34 -11.79
N ALA A 256 28.49 6.70 -12.53
CA ALA A 256 29.79 6.28 -12.02
C ALA A 256 30.54 7.48 -11.42
N GLY A 257 31.06 7.31 -10.20
CA GLY A 257 31.72 8.39 -9.44
C GLY A 257 30.80 9.18 -8.50
N SER A 258 29.50 8.87 -8.45
CA SER A 258 28.59 9.42 -7.43
C SER A 258 28.96 8.90 -6.04
N GLY A 259 29.76 9.66 -5.31
CA GLY A 259 30.24 9.31 -3.97
C GLY A 259 29.29 9.72 -2.83
N ALA A 260 29.75 9.49 -1.60
CA ALA A 260 29.06 9.92 -0.39
C ALA A 260 28.75 11.44 -0.44
N GLY A 261 27.51 11.80 -0.10
CA GLY A 261 26.98 13.15 -0.18
C GLY A 261 26.30 13.47 -1.52
N ALA A 262 26.42 12.62 -2.54
CA ALA A 262 25.73 12.80 -3.81
C ALA A 262 24.21 12.67 -3.67
N ARG A 263 23.51 13.30 -4.62
CA ARG A 263 22.05 13.22 -4.77
C ARG A 263 21.72 12.92 -6.23
N PRO A 264 21.84 11.66 -6.67
CA PRO A 264 21.49 11.29 -8.03
C PRO A 264 19.99 11.50 -8.23
N VAL A 265 19.62 12.39 -9.17
CA VAL A 265 18.22 12.80 -9.36
C VAL A 265 17.35 11.62 -9.82
N ALA A 266 17.87 10.79 -10.72
CA ALA A 266 17.19 9.59 -11.19
C ALA A 266 16.93 8.59 -10.06
N LEU A 267 17.93 8.34 -9.20
CA LEU A 267 17.76 7.52 -8.00
C LEU A 267 16.69 8.10 -7.06
N GLU A 268 16.72 9.41 -6.81
CA GLU A 268 15.73 10.05 -5.94
C GLU A 268 14.31 9.96 -6.50
N GLN A 269 14.14 10.07 -7.81
CA GLN A 269 12.85 9.89 -8.48
C GLN A 269 12.35 8.46 -8.34
N ALA A 270 13.18 7.46 -8.67
CA ALA A 270 12.83 6.04 -8.56
C ALA A 270 12.46 5.65 -7.12
N VAL A 271 13.20 6.14 -6.12
CA VAL A 271 12.87 5.88 -4.70
C VAL A 271 11.54 6.51 -4.32
N ASN A 272 11.29 7.74 -4.76
CA ASN A 272 10.04 8.44 -4.46
C ASN A 272 8.84 7.80 -5.16
N GLU A 273 9.01 7.33 -6.38
CA GLU A 273 8.01 6.60 -7.16
C GLU A 273 7.72 5.24 -6.51
N GLY A 274 8.75 4.47 -6.20
CA GLY A 274 8.61 3.19 -5.51
C GLY A 274 7.91 3.31 -4.14
N ILE A 275 8.15 4.41 -3.41
CA ILE A 275 7.45 4.68 -2.14
C ILE A 275 5.97 5.05 -2.36
N ARG A 276 5.66 5.79 -3.43
CA ARG A 276 4.30 6.24 -3.70
C ARG A 276 3.42 5.16 -4.33
N HIS A 277 3.95 4.42 -5.29
CA HIS A 277 3.15 3.61 -6.21
C HIS A 277 3.44 2.11 -6.11
N HIS A 278 4.55 1.70 -5.49
CA HIS A 278 5.00 0.29 -5.50
C HIS A 278 5.24 -0.29 -4.10
N GLY A 279 4.68 0.35 -3.07
CA GLY A 279 4.67 -0.19 -1.71
C GLY A 279 6.03 -0.23 -1.01
N LEU A 280 7.04 0.49 -1.49
CA LEU A 280 8.28 0.68 -0.73
C LEU A 280 7.99 1.51 0.53
N GLN A 281 8.67 1.17 1.62
CA GLN A 281 8.50 1.91 2.87
C GLN A 281 9.12 3.32 2.75
N PRO A 282 8.54 4.36 3.38
CA PRO A 282 9.17 5.69 3.42
C PRO A 282 10.60 5.67 3.98
N SER A 283 10.91 4.70 4.85
CA SER A 283 12.23 4.46 5.42
C SER A 283 13.24 3.87 4.42
N THR A 284 12.83 3.45 3.23
CA THR A 284 13.74 2.99 2.16
C THR A 284 14.73 4.09 1.79
N ARG A 285 14.29 5.35 1.76
CA ARG A 285 15.19 6.49 1.51
C ARG A 285 16.30 6.59 2.55
N ALA A 286 15.95 6.48 3.83
CA ALA A 286 16.93 6.50 4.91
C ALA A 286 17.89 5.31 4.81
N ALA A 287 17.37 4.13 4.43
CA ALA A 287 18.20 2.95 4.19
C ALA A 287 19.24 3.18 3.10
N LEU A 288 18.86 3.78 1.97
CA LEU A 288 19.79 4.07 0.87
C LEU A 288 20.80 5.16 1.25
N ASN A 289 20.35 6.20 1.96
CA ASN A 289 21.26 7.24 2.47
C ASN A 289 22.31 6.64 3.43
N GLN A 290 21.92 5.69 4.26
CA GLN A 290 22.82 5.06 5.23
C GLN A 290 23.71 3.97 4.59
N ALA A 291 23.19 3.22 3.62
CA ALA A 291 23.92 2.16 2.94
C ALA A 291 24.96 2.70 1.93
N PHE A 292 24.63 3.80 1.24
CA PHE A 292 25.44 4.34 0.14
C PHE A 292 25.95 5.76 0.39
N GLY A 293 25.64 6.36 1.54
CA GLY A 293 26.09 7.71 1.91
C GLY A 293 25.38 8.84 1.16
N PHE A 294 24.24 8.60 0.50
CA PHE A 294 23.52 9.64 -0.25
C PHE A 294 22.75 10.63 0.63
N LYS A 295 22.32 11.74 0.01
CA LYS A 295 21.45 12.76 0.61
C LYS A 295 20.11 12.86 -0.12
N LEU A 296 19.44 11.73 -0.33
CA LEU A 296 18.11 11.70 -0.94
C LEU A 296 17.10 12.36 0.01
N GLN A 297 16.19 13.19 -0.52
CA GLN A 297 15.16 13.88 0.27
C GLN A 297 13.75 13.48 -0.18
N SER A 298 12.77 13.81 0.66
CA SER A 298 11.36 13.77 0.23
C SER A 298 11.05 15.04 -0.57
N LYS A 299 10.17 14.97 -1.58
CA LYS A 299 9.72 16.17 -2.34
C LYS A 299 9.14 17.28 -1.44
N ALA A 300 8.86 17.02 -0.17
CA ALA A 300 8.33 18.03 0.77
C ALA A 300 9.38 19.04 1.30
N GLU A 301 10.67 18.85 1.04
CA GLU A 301 11.74 19.70 1.59
C GLU A 301 12.42 20.62 0.57
N LYS A 302 11.72 21.01 -0.51
CA LYS A 302 12.12 22.19 -1.30
C LYS A 302 11.46 23.45 -0.74
N ARG A 303 11.89 23.89 0.43
CA ARG A 303 11.82 25.29 0.86
C ARG A 303 13.07 25.61 1.69
N GLY A 304 14.02 26.24 1.01
CA GLY A 304 15.20 26.91 1.51
C GLY A 304 15.64 27.83 0.39
#